data_AF-A0A1V5YIC4-F1
#
_entry.id   AF-A0A1V5YIC4-F1
#
_cell.length_a   1.000
_cell.length_b   1.000
_cell.length_c   1.000
_cell.angle_alpha   90.00
_cell.angle_beta   90.00
_cell.angle_gamma   90.00
#
_symmetry.space_group_name_H-M   'P 1'
#
loop_
_entity.id
_entity.type
_entity.pdbx_description
1 polymer ?
#
loop_
_entity_poly.entity_id
_entity_poly.type
_entity_poly.pdbx_seq_one_letter_code
_entity_poly.pdbx_strand_id
1 'polypeptide(L)' 'MDSEWECMECGYLHEGGKPPRRCPDCGAEGAWEKVEYVDDWDDEELDEDTLGSEDADDL' A
#
# COMPACT_ATOMS: atom_id res chain seq x y z
N MET A 1 15.38 -9.06 4.37
CA MET A 1 14.17 -8.39 4.89
C MET A 1 14.54 -6.94 5.03
N ASP A 2 14.61 -6.31 3.89
CA ASP A 2 14.88 -4.91 3.72
C ASP A 2 13.61 -4.19 4.17
N SER A 3 13.75 -3.16 5.00
CA SER A 3 12.61 -2.35 5.44
C SER A 3 12.40 -1.22 4.46
N GLU A 4 11.17 -0.76 4.31
CA GLU A 4 10.84 0.40 3.48
C GLU A 4 10.33 1.54 4.36
N TRP A 5 10.67 2.76 3.96
CA TRP A 5 10.34 3.98 4.70
C TRP A 5 9.71 4.98 3.77
N GLU A 6 8.49 5.40 4.06
CA GLU A 6 7.80 6.44 3.31
C GLU A 6 7.93 7.78 4.04
N CYS A 7 8.26 8.84 3.28
CA CYS A 7 8.30 10.18 3.81
C CYS A 7 6.87 10.72 4.00
N MET A 8 6.47 11.00 5.24
CA MET A 8 5.12 11.48 5.55
C MET A 8 4.81 12.88 5.01
N GLU A 9 5.83 13.64 4.59
CA GLU A 9 5.66 14.98 4.02
C GLU A 9 5.47 15.00 2.50
N CYS A 10 6.08 14.05 1.77
CA CYS A 10 6.04 14.05 0.29
C CYS A 10 5.73 12.70 -0.37
N GLY A 11 5.68 11.60 0.38
CA GLY A 11 5.46 10.26 -0.16
C GLY A 11 6.69 9.60 -0.78
N TYR A 12 7.91 10.13 -0.55
CA TYR A 12 9.13 9.49 -1.06
C TYR A 12 9.40 8.15 -0.35
N LEU A 13 9.55 7.08 -1.11
CA LEU A 13 9.88 5.73 -0.64
C LEU A 13 11.40 5.51 -0.62
N HIS A 14 11.91 5.09 0.53
CA HIS A 14 13.30 4.74 0.75
C HIS A 14 13.44 3.28 1.20
N GLU A 15 14.16 2.49 0.40
CA GLU A 15 14.50 1.10 0.70
C GLU A 15 15.77 1.04 1.58
N GLY A 16 15.68 0.42 2.75
CA GLY A 16 16.83 0.21 3.63
C GLY A 16 16.46 -0.09 5.09
N GLY A 17 17.40 -0.64 5.85
CA GLY A 17 17.13 -1.03 7.25
C GLY A 17 16.79 0.13 8.20
N LYS A 18 17.06 1.40 7.82
CA LYS A 18 16.81 2.61 8.62
C LYS A 18 16.51 3.80 7.71
N PRO A 19 15.64 4.74 8.14
CA PRO A 19 15.35 5.93 7.34
C PRO A 19 16.52 6.93 7.46
N PRO A 20 16.79 7.72 6.41
CA PRO A 20 17.77 8.79 6.48
C PRO A 20 17.24 9.94 7.36
N ARG A 21 18.14 10.76 7.91
CA ARG A 21 17.72 11.91 8.76
C ARG A 21 16.90 12.94 7.99
N ARG A 22 17.18 13.11 6.70
CA ARG A 22 16.58 14.10 5.83
C ARG A 22 16.09 13.44 4.54
N CYS A 23 14.89 13.78 4.09
CA CYS A 23 14.34 13.34 2.82
C CYS A 23 15.17 13.90 1.66
N PRO A 24 15.66 13.05 0.73
CA PRO A 24 16.42 13.52 -0.43
C PRO A 24 15.54 14.24 -1.46
N ASP A 25 14.22 14.04 -1.42
CA ASP A 25 13.27 14.63 -2.36
C ASP A 25 12.77 16.00 -1.88
N CYS A 26 12.18 16.07 -0.68
CA CYS A 26 11.59 17.31 -0.15
C CYS A 26 12.45 18.03 0.91
N GLY A 27 13.45 17.35 1.50
CA GLY A 27 14.29 17.94 2.55
C GLY A 27 13.71 17.90 3.97
N ALA A 28 12.55 17.27 4.20
CA ALA A 28 11.95 17.12 5.54
C ALA A 28 12.85 16.30 6.48
N GLU A 29 12.86 16.64 7.78
CA GLU A 29 13.70 15.98 8.79
C GLU A 29 12.84 15.22 9.80
N GLY A 30 13.08 13.92 9.93
CA GLY A 30 12.40 13.07 10.93
C GLY A 30 10.95 12.69 10.61
N ALA A 31 10.47 12.93 9.39
CA ALA A 31 9.11 12.57 8.94
C ALA A 31 9.13 11.27 8.11
N TRP A 32 9.34 10.13 8.76
CA TRP A 32 9.41 8.81 8.12
C TRP A 32 8.52 7.79 8.83
N GLU A 33 7.73 7.07 8.05
CA GLU A 33 6.92 5.94 8.50
C GLU A 33 7.44 4.65 7.86
N LYS A 34 7.42 3.55 8.62
CA LYS A 34 7.85 2.25 8.11
C LYS A 34 6.71 1.61 7.34
N VAL A 35 6.98 1.21 6.10
CA VAL A 35 6.03 0.50 5.25
C VAL A 35 6.23 -1.00 5.46
N GLU A 36 5.17 -1.66 5.92
CA GLU A 36 5.09 -3.12 5.98
C GLU A 36 4.14 -3.53 4.85
N TYR A 37 4.62 -4.34 3.91
CA TYR A 37 3.74 -4.86 2.87
C TYR A 37 2.77 -5.83 3.53
N VAL A 38 1.51 -5.42 3.59
CA VAL A 38 0.41 -6.38 3.62
C VAL A 38 0.28 -6.83 2.16
N ASP A 39 0.69 -8.07 1.87
CA ASP A 39 0.21 -8.75 0.67
C ASP A 39 -1.32 -8.89 0.85
N ASP A 40 -2.06 -7.83 0.55
CA ASP A 40 -3.53 -7.81 0.40
C ASP A 40 -3.91 -8.47 -0.95
N TRP A 41 -3.21 -9.57 -1.22
CA TRP A 41 -3.42 -10.51 -2.29
C TRP A 41 -3.35 -11.93 -1.71
N ASP A 42 -3.84 -12.10 -0.47
CA ASP A 42 -4.63 -13.28 -0.16
C ASP A 42 -5.93 -13.16 -0.98
N ASP A 43 -5.84 -13.74 -2.16
CA ASP A 43 -6.87 -14.21 -3.09
C ASP A 43 -8.10 -14.81 -2.40
N GLU A 44 -8.87 -14.08 -1.58
CA GLU A 44 -10.11 -14.61 -0.98
C GLU A 44 -11.25 -13.60 -0.72
N GLU A 45 -11.29 -12.40 -1.30
CA GLU A 45 -12.53 -11.57 -1.24
C GLU A 45 -12.87 -10.87 -2.56
N LEU A 46 -12.52 -11.50 -3.69
CA LEU A 46 -13.38 -11.45 -4.87
C LEU A 46 -14.52 -12.44 -4.61
N ASP A 47 -15.45 -12.01 -3.75
CA ASP A 47 -16.70 -12.72 -3.50
C ASP A 47 -17.40 -12.92 -4.86
N GLU A 48 -17.30 -14.16 -5.33
CA GLU A 48 -17.94 -14.70 -6.53
C GLU A 48 -19.48 -14.80 -6.35
N ASP A 49 -20.09 -14.09 -5.38
CA ASP A 49 -21.54 -14.02 -5.17
C ASP A 49 -22.16 -12.73 -5.76
N THR A 50 -21.37 -11.72 -6.13
CA THR A 50 -21.88 -10.55 -6.91
C THR A 50 -22.01 -10.82 -8.42
N LEU A 51 -21.93 -12.09 -8.84
CA LEU A 51 -22.48 -12.58 -10.11
C LEU A 51 -23.76 -13.42 -9.91
N GLY A 52 -24.43 -13.26 -8.76
CA GLY A 52 -25.75 -13.80 -8.46
C GLY A 52 -26.90 -13.00 -9.08
N SER A 53 -27.07 -13.11 -10.40
CA SER A 53 -28.39 -13.12 -11.06
C SER A 53 -29.35 -11.94 -10.80
N GLU A 54 -29.18 -10.84 -11.54
CA GLU A 54 -30.29 -9.93 -11.86
C GLU A 54 -30.57 -9.91 -13.37
N ASP A 55 -31.69 -10.56 -13.71
CA ASP A 55 -32.57 -10.31 -14.85
C ASP A 55 -32.17 -10.79 -16.25
N ALA A 56 -32.68 -12.00 -16.58
CA ALA A 56 -33.32 -12.22 -17.87
C ALA A 56 -34.79 -12.59 -17.63
N ASP A 57 -35.64 -11.57 -17.74
CA ASP A 57 -37.06 -11.65 -18.05
C ASP A 57 -37.26 -12.51 -19.31
N ASP A 58 -37.85 -13.73 -19.20
CA ASP A 58 -38.62 -14.36 -20.29
C ASP A 58 -39.46 -15.58 -19.77
N LEU A 59 -40.73 -15.30 -19.44
CA LEU A 59 -41.94 -16.14 -19.56
C LEU A 59 -42.12 -17.39 -18.67
#